data_AF-A0A1Z3N4Z4-F1
#
_entry.id   AF-A0A1Z3N4Z4-F1
#
_cell.length_a   1.000
_cell.length_b   1.000
_cell.length_c   1.000
_cell.angle_alpha   90.00
_cell.angle_beta   90.00
_cell.angle_gamma   90.00
#
_symmetry.space_group_name_H-M   'P 1'
#
loop_
_entity.id
_entity.type
_entity.pdbx_description
1 polymer ?
#
loop_
_entity_poly.entity_id
_entity_poly.type
_entity_poly.pdbx_seq_one_letter_code
_entity_poly.pdbx_strand_id
1 'polypeptide(L)' 'MKSEFDFSKAKKKKPLKDIKVLKTIRLDPEVLEWLEIEAEKQGMGYQTYLNWYLRNAMSNRSSIEERIAKLEKAVFPKKA' A
#
# COMPACT_ATOMS: atom_id res chain seq x y z
N MET A 1 29.73 1.34 23.94
CA MET A 1 29.80 0.59 22.66
C MET A 1 30.98 -0.36 22.77
N LYS A 2 30.82 -1.65 22.45
CA LYS A 2 31.92 -2.63 22.53
C LYS A 2 32.98 -2.30 21.47
N SER A 3 34.24 -2.41 21.85
CA SER A 3 35.44 -1.96 21.12
C SER A 3 35.85 -2.83 19.92
N GLU A 4 35.08 -3.87 19.58
CA GLU A 4 35.47 -4.91 18.61
C GLU A 4 34.60 -4.92 17.35
N PHE A 5 34.21 -3.75 16.85
CA PHE A 5 33.60 -3.67 15.52
C PHE A 5 34.52 -2.90 14.57
N ASP A 6 35.20 -3.63 13.71
CA ASP A 6 35.99 -3.09 12.61
C ASP A 6 35.05 -2.70 11.46
N PHE A 7 34.74 -1.41 11.38
CA PHE A 7 33.89 -0.84 10.32
C PHE A 7 34.68 -0.51 9.03
N SER A 8 35.95 -0.89 8.91
CA SER A 8 36.82 -0.50 7.79
C SER A 8 36.36 -1.03 6.42
N LYS A 9 35.50 -2.06 6.39
CA LYS A 9 34.90 -2.62 5.16
C LYS A 9 33.42 -2.30 4.98
N ALA A 10 32.84 -1.41 5.78
CA ALA A 10 31.42 -1.08 5.70
C ALA A 10 31.09 -0.27 4.44
N LYS A 11 30.44 -0.91 3.46
CA LYS A 11 29.87 -0.21 2.29
C LYS A 11 28.67 0.64 2.74
N LYS A 12 28.66 1.93 2.38
CA LYS A 12 27.48 2.81 2.50
C LYS A 12 26.31 2.20 1.72
N LYS A 13 25.37 1.57 2.41
CA LYS A 13 24.12 1.09 1.81
C LYS A 13 23.25 2.31 1.49
N LYS A 14 22.71 2.39 0.26
CA LYS A 14 21.68 3.40 -0.08
C LYS A 14 20.56 3.32 0.98
N PRO A 15 20.03 4.46 1.46
CA PRO A 15 18.92 4.44 2.40
C PRO A 15 17.78 3.60 1.78
N LEU A 16 17.29 2.61 2.53
CA LEU A 16 16.13 1.84 2.09
C LEU A 16 14.97 2.84 1.96
N LYS A 17 14.54 3.11 0.72
CA LYS A 17 13.47 4.08 0.44
C LYS A 17 12.09 3.62 0.93
N ASP A 18 11.92 2.32 1.18
CA ASP A 18 10.65 1.71 1.57
C ASP A 18 10.77 0.95 2.90
N ILE A 19 11.13 1.65 3.96
CA ILE A 19 11.03 1.08 5.31
C ILE A 19 9.55 1.13 5.71
N LYS A 20 8.94 -0.04 5.90
CA LYS A 20 7.59 -0.14 6.47
C LYS A 20 7.60 0.55 7.83
N VAL A 21 6.73 1.54 8.01
CA VAL A 21 6.62 2.25 9.29
C VAL A 21 5.72 1.45 10.22
N LEU A 22 6.22 1.14 11.42
CA LEU A 22 5.40 0.52 12.45
C LEU A 22 4.36 1.54 12.93
N LYS A 23 3.08 1.18 12.84
CA LYS A 23 1.96 2.01 13.28
C LYS A 23 0.98 1.16 14.06
N THR A 24 0.53 1.69 15.20
CA THR A 24 -0.56 1.11 15.96
C THR A 24 -1.87 1.64 15.37
N ILE A 25 -2.71 0.73 14.90
CA ILE A 25 -4.06 1.02 14.41
C ILE A 25 -5.06 0.25 15.27
N ARG A 26 -6.24 0.82 15.50
CA ARG A 26 -7.38 0.09 16.06
C ARG A 26 -8.22 -0.40 14.90
N LEU A 27 -8.52 -1.69 14.89
CA LEU A 27 -9.39 -2.34 13.92
C LEU A 27 -10.54 -2.98 14.69
N ASP A 28 -11.73 -2.91 14.12
CA ASP A 28 -12.87 -3.65 14.63
C ASP A 28 -12.63 -5.16 14.45
N PRO A 29 -13.15 -6.01 15.35
CA PRO A 29 -12.93 -7.46 15.29
C PRO A 29 -13.38 -8.07 13.96
N GLU A 30 -14.54 -7.62 13.43
CA GLU A 30 -15.08 -8.09 12.16
C GLU A 30 -14.16 -7.77 10.97
N VAL A 31 -13.50 -6.61 11.01
CA VAL A 31 -12.58 -6.17 9.95
C VAL A 31 -11.31 -7.00 10.00
N LEU A 32 -10.83 -7.33 11.20
CA LEU A 32 -9.65 -8.19 11.36
C LEU A 32 -9.92 -9.60 10.83
N GLU A 33 -11.06 -10.20 11.19
CA GLU A 33 -11.46 -11.53 10.71
C GLU A 33 -11.56 -11.55 9.18
N TRP A 34 -12.21 -10.54 8.60
CA TRP A 34 -12.29 -10.41 7.14
C TRP A 34 -10.91 -10.30 6.49
N LEU A 35 -10.00 -9.50 7.06
CA LEU A 35 -8.63 -9.35 6.56
C LEU A 35 -7.84 -10.66 6.62
N GLU A 36 -8.01 -11.46 7.68
CA GLU A 36 -7.34 -12.75 7.82
C GLU A 36 -7.83 -13.76 6.79
N ILE A 37 -9.15 -13.89 6.61
CA ILE A 37 -9.76 -14.78 5.61
C ILE A 37 -9.31 -14.42 4.19
N GLU A 38 -9.34 -13.13 3.84
CA GLU A 38 -8.92 -12.68 2.51
C GLU A 38 -7.41 -12.84 2.31
N ALA A 39 -6.61 -12.63 3.34
CA ALA A 39 -5.18 -12.82 3.27
C ALA A 39 -4.81 -14.31 3.07
N GLU A 40 -5.51 -15.22 3.75
CA GLU A 40 -5.34 -16.67 3.59
C GLU A 40 -5.64 -17.12 2.16
N LYS A 41 -6.75 -16.63 1.56
CA LYS A 41 -7.08 -16.89 0.15
C LYS A 41 -5.98 -16.47 -0.82
N GLN A 42 -5.24 -15.42 -0.49
CA GLN A 42 -4.14 -14.90 -1.29
C GLN A 42 -2.77 -15.47 -0.91
N GLY A 43 -2.71 -16.36 0.09
CA GLY A 43 -1.46 -16.94 0.59
C GLY A 43 -0.53 -15.93 1.27
N MET A 44 -1.08 -14.84 1.83
CA MET A 44 -0.33 -13.78 2.49
C MET A 44 -0.77 -13.59 3.94
N GLY A 45 0.06 -12.96 4.77
CA GLY A 45 -0.37 -12.55 6.12
C GLY A 45 -1.27 -11.30 6.09
N TYR A 46 -2.19 -11.17 7.05
CA TYR A 46 -3.18 -10.08 7.10
C TYR A 46 -2.55 -8.68 7.04
N GLN A 47 -1.39 -8.46 7.67
CA GLN A 47 -0.68 -7.17 7.63
C GLN A 47 -0.14 -6.84 6.23
N THR A 48 0.29 -7.85 5.49
CA THR A 48 0.76 -7.69 4.11
C THR A 48 -0.42 -7.44 3.19
N TYR A 49 -1.50 -8.20 3.36
CA TYR A 49 -2.75 -8.03 2.61
C TYR A 49 -3.36 -6.64 2.84
N LEU A 50 -3.46 -6.17 4.09
CA LEU A 50 -3.95 -4.83 4.42
C LEU A 50 -3.14 -3.74 3.72
N ASN A 51 -1.81 -3.84 3.75
CA ASN A 51 -0.95 -2.88 3.07
C ASN A 51 -1.13 -2.91 1.54
N TRP A 52 -1.27 -4.10 0.95
CA TRP A 52 -1.54 -4.25 -0.47
C TRP A 52 -2.91 -3.66 -0.85
N TYR A 53 -3.94 -3.96 -0.06
CA TYR A 53 -5.30 -3.47 -0.26
C TYR A 53 -5.36 -1.94 -0.21
N LEU A 54 -4.73 -1.32 0.79
CA LEU A 54 -4.66 0.14 0.90
C LEU A 54 -3.90 0.75 -0.27
N ARG A 55 -2.81 0.13 -0.74
CA ARG A 55 -2.10 0.58 -1.95
C ARG A 55 -2.97 0.50 -3.20
N ASN A 56 -3.72 -0.57 -3.36
CA ASN A 56 -4.65 -0.74 -4.48
C ASN A 56 -5.78 0.30 -4.42
N ALA A 57 -6.35 0.55 -3.23
CA ALA A 57 -7.37 1.57 -3.02
C ALA A 57 -6.86 2.99 -3.34
N MET A 58 -5.61 3.31 -2.98
CA MET A 58 -4.97 4.58 -3.36
C MET A 58 -4.84 4.72 -4.88
N SER A 59 -4.39 3.67 -5.58
CA SER A 59 -4.23 3.69 -7.04
C SER A 59 -5.57 3.76 -7.78
N ASN A 60 -6.63 3.13 -7.25
CA ASN A 60 -7.94 3.09 -7.89
C ASN A 60 -8.79 4.35 -7.66
N ARG A 61 -8.49 5.17 -6.64
CA ARG A 61 -9.22 6.43 -6.41
C ARG A 61 -9.09 7.40 -7.58
N SER A 62 -7.90 7.54 -8.17
CA SER A 62 -7.67 8.40 -9.35
C SER A 62 -8.47 7.92 -10.57
N SER A 63 -8.69 6.62 -10.70
CA SER A 63 -9.30 6.02 -11.89
C SER A 63 -10.80 6.31 -12.00
N ILE A 64 -11.55 6.43 -10.90
CA ILE A 64 -13.01 6.66 -10.98
C ILE A 64 -13.29 8.07 -11.51
N GLU A 65 -12.63 9.09 -10.97
CA GLU A 65 -12.80 10.48 -11.42
C GLU A 65 -12.32 10.66 -12.86
N GLU A 66 -11.18 10.06 -13.23
CA GLU A 66 -10.69 10.06 -14.61
C GLU A 66 -11.60 9.28 -15.58
N ARG A 67 -12.20 8.18 -15.14
CA ARG A 67 -13.16 7.40 -15.93
C ARG A 67 -14.48 8.16 -16.11
N ILE A 68 -14.96 8.82 -15.06
CA ILE A 68 -16.15 9.69 -15.14
C ILE A 68 -15.87 10.84 -16.10
N ALA A 69 -14.74 11.54 -15.98
CA ALA A 69 -14.38 12.62 -16.91
C ALA A 69 -14.26 12.15 -18.37
N LYS A 70 -13.73 10.94 -18.61
CA LYS A 70 -13.71 10.32 -19.94
C LYS A 70 -15.11 10.01 -20.46
N LEU A 71 -15.98 9.47 -19.61
CA LEU A 71 -17.36 9.16 -19.95
C LEU A 71 -18.17 10.45 -20.21
N GLU A 72 -18.04 11.48 -19.38
CA GLU A 72 -18.69 12.78 -19.59
C GLU A 72 -18.28 13.41 -20.92
N LYS A 73 -16.99 13.35 -21.27
CA LYS A 73 -16.48 13.86 -22.56
C LYS A 73 -16.99 13.06 -23.76
N ALA A 74 -17.24 11.76 -23.58
CA ALA A 74 -17.78 10.87 -24.62
C ALA A 74 -19.31 10.98 -24.79
N VAL A 75 -20.03 11.21 -23.69
CA VAL A 75 -21.51 11.29 -23.66
C VAL A 75 -22.00 12.70 -23.99
N PHE A 76 -21.24 13.74 -23.61
CA PHE A 76 -21.51 15.13 -23.98
C PHE A 76 -20.38 15.68 -24.86
N PRO A 77 -20.27 15.26 -26.13
CA PRO A 77 -19.39 15.96 -27.06
C PRO A 77 -19.89 17.40 -27.14
N LYS A 78 -19.03 18.37 -26.78
CA LYS A 78 -19.31 19.80 -26.91
C LYS A 78 -19.94 20.05 -28.28
N LYS A 79 -21.21 20.46 -28.28
CA LYS A 79 -21.88 20.98 -29.47
C LYS A 79 -21.04 22.17 -29.95
N ALA A 80 -20.44 22.03 -31.13
CA ALA A 80 -19.87 23.15 -31.87
C ALA A 80 -21.00 24.06 -32.35
#